data_AF-A0A0W0W1X0-F1
#
_entry.id   AF-A0A0W0W1X0-F1
#
_cell.length_a   1.000
_cell.length_b   1.000
_cell.length_c   1.000
_cell.angle_alpha   90.00
_cell.angle_beta   90.00
_cell.angle_gamma   90.00
#
_symmetry.space_group_name_H-M   'P 1'
#
loop_
_entity.id
_entity.type
_entity.pdbx_description
1 polymer ?
#
loop_
_entity_poly.entity_id
_entity_poly.type
_entity_poly.pdbx_seq_one_letter_code
_entity_poly.pdbx_strand_id
1 'polypeptide(L)'
;MKNPASFFAAMKKDYASLERFRNPDNPFAVERAKKTIEFIFAAPYLPDDCPKELKENIEHQAKVSNNLLAEIVDCNLGAQLKAAQALLEEQTQKFNSYAELYKKGLVSDSQVLDQLVQESSKTADLVYQLVENLNAQKKEILSMAKSAAALKQERRKEKDYSPEDDTDEILETSLTIRP
;
A
#
# COMPACT_ATOMS: atom_id res chain seq x y z
N MET A 1 -14.33 12.92 16.20
CA MET A 1 -13.19 12.39 17.00
C MET A 1 -13.28 13.04 18.37
N LYS A 2 -13.24 12.31 19.49
CA LYS A 2 -13.60 12.87 20.82
C LYS A 2 -12.40 13.40 21.64
N ASN A 3 -11.14 13.09 21.28
CA ASN A 3 -9.95 13.64 21.93
C ASN A 3 -8.70 13.59 21.02
N PRO A 4 -8.17 14.74 20.55
CA PRO A 4 -6.96 14.83 19.72
C PRO A 4 -5.70 14.23 20.35
N ALA A 5 -5.50 14.39 21.66
CA ALA A 5 -4.30 13.89 22.34
C ALA A 5 -4.30 12.35 22.43
N SER A 6 -5.46 11.76 22.73
CA SER A 6 -5.62 10.30 22.71
C SER A 6 -5.45 9.71 21.31
N PHE A 7 -5.94 10.43 20.29
CA PHE A 7 -5.73 10.05 18.89
C PHE A 7 -4.24 10.07 18.53
N PHE A 8 -3.52 11.14 18.88
CA PHE A 8 -2.08 11.25 18.65
C PHE A 8 -1.29 10.13 19.35
N ALA A 9 -1.63 9.82 20.59
CA ALA A 9 -1.00 8.71 21.33
C ALA A 9 -1.26 7.35 20.66
N ALA A 10 -2.47 7.12 20.14
CA ALA A 10 -2.80 5.91 19.41
C ALA A 10 -2.01 5.79 18.10
N MET A 11 -1.85 6.90 17.36
CA MET A 11 -1.01 6.93 16.15
C MET A 11 0.46 6.61 16.45
N LYS A 12 1.03 7.19 17.51
CA LYS A 12 2.42 6.89 17.92
C LYS A 12 2.60 5.42 18.26
N LYS A 13 1.65 4.84 19.00
CA LYS A 13 1.67 3.41 19.34
C LYS A 13 1.58 2.52 18.08
N ASP A 14 0.75 2.91 17.13
CA ASP A 14 0.62 2.23 15.85
C ASP A 14 1.93 2.27 15.07
N TYR A 15 2.51 3.46 14.92
CA TYR A 15 3.81 3.68 14.28
C TYR A 15 4.91 2.82 14.90
N ALA A 16 5.06 2.84 16.24
CA ALA A 16 6.07 2.02 16.92
C ALA A 16 5.85 0.52 16.69
N SER A 17 4.59 0.07 16.55
CA SER A 17 4.27 -1.32 16.23
C SER A 17 4.57 -1.71 14.79
N LEU A 18 4.70 -0.73 13.88
CA LEU A 18 5.06 -0.95 12.49
C LEU A 18 6.57 -1.11 12.28
N GLU A 19 7.40 -0.43 13.08
CA GLU A 19 8.86 -0.43 12.92
C GLU A 19 9.48 -1.83 12.91
N ARG A 20 8.90 -2.78 13.66
CA ARG A 20 9.34 -4.19 13.68
C ARG A 20 9.23 -4.91 12.33
N PHE A 21 8.43 -4.40 11.39
CA PHE A 21 8.24 -4.99 10.07
C PHE A 21 9.19 -4.40 9.02
N ARG A 22 10.09 -3.49 9.41
CA ARG A 22 11.23 -3.11 8.57
C ARG A 22 12.21 -4.26 8.35
N ASN A 23 12.21 -5.24 9.25
CA ASN A 23 12.99 -6.46 9.10
C ASN A 23 12.25 -7.46 8.19
N PRO A 24 12.86 -7.90 7.06
CA PRO A 24 12.31 -8.96 6.20
C PRO A 24 12.00 -10.27 6.93
N ASP A 25 12.69 -10.57 8.04
CA ASP A 25 12.46 -11.78 8.85
C ASP A 25 11.12 -11.74 9.60
N ASN A 26 10.47 -10.58 9.66
CA ASN A 26 9.18 -10.38 10.29
C ASN A 26 8.17 -9.93 9.23
N PRO A 27 7.49 -10.87 8.55
CA PRO A 27 6.67 -10.56 7.39
C PRO A 27 5.49 -9.66 7.76
N PHE A 28 5.28 -8.63 6.95
CA PHE A 28 4.15 -7.73 7.11
C PHE A 28 2.88 -8.33 6.51
N ALA A 29 1.82 -8.45 7.32
CA ALA A 29 0.49 -8.80 6.84
C ALA A 29 -0.23 -7.52 6.38
N VAL A 30 -0.64 -7.47 5.11
CA VAL A 30 -1.24 -6.27 4.49
C VAL A 30 -2.45 -5.74 5.26
N GLU A 31 -3.27 -6.60 5.84
CA GLU A 31 -4.40 -6.21 6.70
C GLU A 31 -4.03 -5.28 7.87
N ARG A 32 -2.77 -5.33 8.33
CA ARG A 32 -2.27 -4.40 9.36
C ARG A 32 -2.22 -2.95 8.87
N ALA A 33 -2.10 -2.74 7.57
CA ALA A 33 -2.10 -1.41 6.94
C ALA A 33 -3.42 -0.67 7.17
N LYS A 34 -4.54 -1.39 7.27
CA LYS A 34 -5.88 -0.82 7.39
C LYS A 34 -5.97 0.22 8.51
N LYS A 35 -5.48 -0.12 9.70
CA LYS A 35 -5.53 0.76 10.86
C LYS A 35 -4.66 2.00 10.70
N THR A 36 -3.47 1.84 10.13
CA THR A 36 -2.56 2.96 9.83
C THR A 36 -3.17 3.90 8.79
N ILE A 37 -3.79 3.36 7.74
CA ILE A 37 -4.51 4.12 6.71
C ILE A 37 -5.67 4.89 7.34
N GLU A 38 -6.48 4.26 8.19
CA GLU A 38 -7.56 4.93 8.93
C GLU A 38 -7.04 6.14 9.74
N PHE A 39 -5.90 5.98 10.43
CA PHE A 39 -5.25 7.09 11.15
C PHE A 39 -4.80 8.21 10.21
N ILE A 40 -4.13 7.88 9.10
CA ILE A 40 -3.63 8.86 8.12
C ILE A 40 -4.79 9.70 7.56
N PHE A 41 -5.89 9.05 7.19
CA PHE A 41 -7.04 9.75 6.58
C PHE A 41 -7.88 10.55 7.59
N ALA A 42 -7.80 10.20 8.88
CA ALA A 42 -8.46 10.91 9.97
C ALA A 42 -7.66 12.12 10.49
N ALA A 43 -6.33 12.15 10.32
CA ALA A 43 -5.45 13.20 10.84
C ALA A 43 -5.81 14.65 10.43
N PRO A 44 -6.25 14.94 9.18
CA PRO A 44 -6.64 16.31 8.81
C PRO A 44 -8.00 16.78 9.38
N TYR A 45 -8.72 15.91 10.10
CA TYR A 45 -10.12 16.11 10.54
C TYR A 45 -10.23 16.28 12.04
N LEU A 46 -9.19 16.88 12.62
CA LEU A 46 -9.20 17.22 14.03
C LEU A 46 -10.25 18.31 14.28
N PRO A 47 -10.89 18.28 15.46
CA PRO A 47 -11.76 19.36 15.92
C PRO A 47 -11.09 20.74 15.80
N ASP A 48 -11.87 21.79 15.53
CA ASP A 48 -11.36 23.17 15.36
C ASP A 48 -10.74 23.73 16.66
N ASP A 49 -11.16 23.22 17.81
CA ASP A 49 -10.60 23.53 19.13
C ASP A 49 -9.28 22.80 19.43
N CYS A 50 -8.77 21.99 18.49
CA CYS A 50 -7.47 21.34 18.63
C CYS A 50 -6.33 22.38 18.62
N PRO A 51 -5.43 22.37 19.62
CA PRO A 51 -4.25 23.23 19.62
C PRO A 51 -3.44 23.07 18.33
N LYS A 52 -3.01 24.20 17.75
CA LYS A 52 -2.27 24.25 16.47
C LYS A 52 -1.05 23.32 16.47
N GLU A 53 -0.24 23.38 17.53
CA GLU A 53 0.93 22.52 17.69
C GLU A 53 0.59 21.03 17.71
N LEU A 54 -0.51 20.65 18.37
CA LEU A 54 -0.97 19.26 18.40
C LEU A 54 -1.46 18.81 17.02
N LYS A 55 -2.13 19.69 16.28
CA LYS A 55 -2.56 19.43 14.91
C LYS A 55 -1.37 19.20 13.96
N GLU A 56 -0.37 20.08 14.00
CA GLU A 56 0.86 19.94 13.22
C GLU A 56 1.60 18.63 13.55
N ASN A 57 1.68 18.28 14.83
CA ASN A 57 2.27 17.02 15.29
C ASN A 57 1.52 15.78 14.78
N ILE A 58 0.19 15.81 14.76
CA ILE A 58 -0.65 14.73 14.24
C ILE A 58 -0.49 14.58 12.72
N GLU A 59 -0.48 15.69 11.99
CA GLU A 59 -0.24 15.70 10.53
C GLU A 59 1.17 15.17 10.19
N HIS A 60 2.18 15.60 10.95
CA HIS A 60 3.53 15.06 10.84
C HIS A 60 3.55 13.55 11.10
N GLN A 61 2.89 13.08 12.16
CA GLN A 61 2.81 11.66 12.49
C GLN A 61 2.11 10.85 11.40
N ALA A 62 1.07 11.40 10.77
CA ALA A 62 0.40 10.77 9.63
C ALA A 62 1.37 10.59 8.46
N LYS A 63 2.14 11.65 8.13
CA LYS A 63 3.12 11.61 7.05
C LYS A 63 4.21 10.56 7.28
N VAL A 64 4.81 10.52 8.47
CA VAL A 64 5.86 9.53 8.77
C VAL A 64 5.30 8.11 8.82
N SER A 65 4.06 7.92 9.28
CA SER A 65 3.40 6.60 9.28
C SER A 65 3.09 6.11 7.86
N ASN A 66 2.69 7.02 6.96
CA ASN A 66 2.50 6.71 5.54
C ASN A 66 3.81 6.29 4.87
N ASN A 67 4.90 7.01 5.15
CA ASN A 67 6.21 6.68 4.60
C ASN A 67 6.71 5.33 5.13
N LEU A 68 6.56 5.06 6.42
CA LEU A 68 6.93 3.78 7.03
C LEU A 68 6.13 2.61 6.42
N LEU A 69 4.82 2.80 6.18
CA LEU A 69 4.01 1.77 5.55
C LEU A 69 4.50 1.43 4.14
N ALA A 70 4.86 2.45 3.34
CA ALA A 70 5.44 2.23 2.01
C ALA A 70 6.78 1.50 2.09
N GLU A 71 7.66 1.90 3.02
CA GLU A 71 8.95 1.25 3.27
C GLU A 71 8.79 -0.23 3.62
N ILE A 72 7.86 -0.57 4.53
CA ILE A 72 7.61 -1.96 4.95
C ILE A 72 7.16 -2.84 3.77
N VAL A 73 6.25 -2.34 2.93
CA VAL A 73 5.76 -3.06 1.76
C VAL A 73 6.90 -3.34 0.78
N ASP A 74 7.76 -2.34 0.55
CA ASP A 74 8.92 -2.51 -0.32
C ASP A 74 9.99 -3.42 0.32
N CYS A 75 10.19 -3.39 1.64
CA CYS A 75 11.13 -4.28 2.34
C CYS A 75 10.71 -5.75 2.29
N ASN A 76 9.41 -6.04 2.42
CA ASN A 76 8.86 -7.39 2.54
C ASN A 76 9.23 -8.30 1.36
N LEU A 77 9.15 -7.79 0.14
CA LEU A 77 9.49 -8.53 -1.08
C LEU A 77 10.69 -7.95 -1.83
N GLY A 78 11.10 -6.72 -1.54
CA GLY A 78 12.16 -6.03 -2.29
C GLY A 78 13.54 -6.66 -2.13
N ALA A 79 13.86 -7.22 -0.97
CA ALA A 79 15.12 -7.94 -0.79
C ALA A 79 15.18 -9.21 -1.65
N GLN A 80 14.09 -9.99 -1.68
CA GLN A 80 13.96 -11.19 -2.49
C GLN A 80 13.98 -10.85 -3.98
N LEU A 81 13.28 -9.77 -4.38
CA LEU A 81 13.24 -9.30 -5.76
C LEU A 81 14.64 -8.87 -6.24
N LYS A 82 15.37 -8.08 -5.44
CA LYS A 82 16.74 -7.67 -5.77
C LYS A 82 17.68 -8.86 -5.90
N ALA A 83 17.57 -9.85 -5.00
CA ALA A 83 18.38 -11.06 -5.06
C ALA A 83 18.07 -11.89 -6.32
N ALA A 84 16.79 -12.07 -6.66
CA ALA A 84 16.37 -12.79 -7.86
C ALA A 84 16.80 -12.06 -9.16
N GLN A 85 16.71 -10.72 -9.19
CA GLN A 85 17.19 -9.91 -10.31
C GLN A 85 18.70 -10.02 -10.51
N ALA A 86 19.48 -9.94 -9.43
CA ALA A 86 20.93 -10.09 -9.49
C ALA A 86 21.34 -11.49 -9.98
N LEU A 87 20.66 -12.53 -9.50
CA LEU A 87 20.91 -13.91 -9.96
C LEU A 87 20.58 -14.07 -11.45
N LEU A 88 19.47 -13.51 -11.93
CA LEU A 88 19.09 -13.55 -13.34
C LEU A 88 20.11 -12.82 -14.22
N GLU A 89 20.64 -11.69 -13.77
CA GLU A 89 21.69 -10.95 -14.47
C GLU A 89 22.98 -11.77 -14.56
N GLU A 90 23.40 -12.41 -13.46
CA GLU A 90 24.56 -13.31 -13.44
C GLU A 90 24.38 -14.49 -14.40
N GLN A 91 23.22 -15.15 -14.39
CA GLN A 91 22.90 -16.26 -15.28
C GLN A 91 22.90 -15.83 -16.75
N THR A 92 22.37 -14.64 -17.05
CA THR A 92 22.36 -14.06 -18.39
C THR A 92 23.79 -13.78 -18.89
N GLN A 93 24.67 -13.25 -18.03
CA GLN A 93 26.07 -13.02 -18.37
C GLN A 93 26.83 -14.33 -18.62
N LYS A 94 26.57 -15.38 -17.81
CA LYS A 94 27.13 -16.72 -18.02
C LYS A 94 26.66 -17.34 -19.33
N PHE A 95 25.36 -17.26 -19.62
CA PHE A 95 24.79 -17.73 -20.88
C PHE A 95 25.45 -17.05 -22.08
N ASN A 96 25.53 -15.71 -22.08
CA ASN A 96 26.14 -14.96 -23.18
C ASN A 96 27.61 -15.35 -23.40
N SER A 97 28.37 -15.51 -22.31
CA SER A 97 29.77 -15.91 -22.36
C SER A 97 29.94 -17.32 -22.93
N TYR A 98 29.12 -18.27 -22.50
CA TYR A 98 29.18 -19.64 -23.00
C TYR A 98 28.70 -19.74 -24.46
N ALA A 99 27.66 -19.00 -24.84
CA ALA A 99 27.15 -18.96 -26.21
C ALA A 99 28.19 -18.41 -27.19
N GLU A 100 28.96 -17.39 -26.78
CA GLU A 100 30.10 -16.86 -27.54
C GLU A 100 31.20 -17.92 -27.76
N LEU A 101 31.55 -18.68 -26.71
CA LEU A 101 32.54 -19.76 -26.81
C LEU A 101 32.04 -20.90 -27.70
N TYR A 102 30.76 -21.26 -27.58
CA TYR A 102 30.13 -22.31 -28.38
C TYR A 102 30.10 -21.95 -29.86
N LYS A 103 29.72 -20.71 -30.17
CA LYS A 103 29.73 -20.17 -31.54
C LYS A 103 31.12 -20.17 -32.17
N LYS A 104 32.17 -19.96 -31.38
CA LYS A 104 33.58 -20.02 -31.81
C LYS A 104 34.11 -21.46 -31.91
N GLY A 105 33.30 -22.47 -31.56
CA GLY A 105 33.71 -23.87 -31.53
C GLY A 105 34.73 -24.19 -30.43
N LEU A 106 34.91 -23.30 -29.45
CA LEU A 106 35.84 -23.48 -28.33
C LEU A 106 35.26 -24.39 -27.23
N VAL A 107 33.94 -24.50 -27.20
CA VAL A 107 33.19 -25.48 -26.41
C VAL A 107 32.14 -26.12 -27.31
N SER A 108 31.82 -27.39 -27.07
CA SER A 108 30.92 -28.18 -27.90
C SER A 108 29.71 -28.73 -27.15
N ASP A 109 29.64 -28.56 -25.84
CA ASP A 109 28.56 -29.10 -25.02
C ASP A 109 27.34 -28.18 -25.03
N SER A 110 26.36 -28.51 -25.87
CA SER A 110 25.09 -27.79 -25.94
C SER A 110 24.22 -27.99 -24.68
N GLN A 111 24.44 -29.05 -23.90
CA GLN A 111 23.64 -29.31 -22.70
C GLN A 111 23.84 -28.22 -21.63
N VAL A 112 25.03 -27.62 -21.58
CA VAL A 112 25.32 -26.50 -20.67
C VAL A 112 24.50 -25.26 -21.05
N LEU A 113 24.33 -24.98 -22.35
CA LEU A 113 23.45 -23.89 -22.81
C LEU A 113 21.99 -24.15 -22.43
N ASP A 114 21.51 -25.37 -22.64
CA ASP A 114 20.15 -25.76 -22.27
C ASP A 114 19.90 -25.63 -20.76
N GLN A 115 20.86 -26.03 -19.93
CA GLN A 115 20.80 -25.87 -18.48
C GLN A 115 20.75 -24.39 -18.07
N LEU A 116 21.62 -23.55 -18.63
CA LEU A 116 21.64 -22.11 -18.33
C LEU A 116 20.34 -21.41 -18.75
N VAL A 117 19.72 -21.83 -19.86
CA VAL A 117 18.41 -21.33 -20.30
C VAL A 117 17.32 -21.75 -19.31
N GLN A 118 17.30 -23.01 -18.88
CA GLN A 118 16.31 -23.49 -17.91
C GLN A 118 16.46 -22.80 -16.55
N GLU A 119 17.68 -22.60 -16.06
CA GLU A 119 17.95 -21.87 -14.82
C GLU A 119 17.50 -20.42 -14.92
N SER A 120 17.87 -19.73 -16.00
CA SER A 120 17.46 -18.34 -16.24
C SER A 120 15.95 -18.20 -16.34
N SER A 121 15.27 -19.15 -17.01
CA SER A 121 13.81 -19.16 -17.13
C SER A 121 13.14 -19.27 -15.76
N LYS A 122 13.61 -20.20 -14.90
CA LYS A 122 13.07 -20.37 -13.54
C LYS A 122 13.28 -19.11 -12.69
N THR A 123 14.45 -18.49 -12.79
CA THR A 123 14.74 -17.24 -12.06
C THR A 123 13.88 -16.09 -12.58
N ALA A 124 13.67 -16.00 -13.89
CA ALA A 124 12.79 -15.00 -14.49
C ALA A 124 11.34 -15.17 -14.02
N ASP A 125 10.83 -16.39 -13.99
CA ASP A 125 9.49 -16.70 -13.47
C ASP A 125 9.36 -16.29 -11.99
N LEU A 126 10.39 -16.53 -11.18
CA LEU A 126 10.44 -16.07 -9.80
C LEU A 126 10.40 -14.54 -9.69
N VAL A 127 11.16 -13.82 -10.53
CA VAL A 127 11.13 -12.35 -10.58
C VAL A 127 9.71 -11.86 -10.92
N TYR A 128 9.05 -12.46 -11.92
CA TYR A 128 7.68 -12.10 -12.27
C TYR A 128 6.71 -12.32 -11.12
N GLN A 129 6.76 -13.48 -10.46
CA GLN A 129 5.90 -13.78 -9.31
C GLN A 129 6.10 -12.79 -8.15
N LEU A 130 7.35 -12.42 -7.85
CA LEU A 130 7.65 -11.46 -6.80
C LEU A 130 7.11 -10.06 -7.14
N VAL A 131 7.21 -9.63 -8.40
CA VAL A 131 6.66 -8.36 -8.88
C VAL A 131 5.13 -8.37 -8.83
N GLU A 132 4.49 -9.45 -9.25
CA GLU A 132 3.03 -9.60 -9.19
C GLU A 132 2.52 -9.53 -7.74
N ASN A 133 3.18 -10.24 -6.82
CA ASN A 133 2.85 -10.22 -5.39
C ASN A 133 3.02 -8.83 -4.80
N LEU A 134 4.12 -8.13 -5.10
CA LEU A 134 4.34 -6.75 -4.63
C LEU A 134 3.25 -5.81 -5.16
N ASN A 135 2.89 -5.93 -6.43
CA ASN A 135 1.83 -5.12 -7.04
C ASN A 135 0.45 -5.43 -6.45
N ALA A 136 0.17 -6.70 -6.12
CA ALA A 136 -1.07 -7.10 -5.45
C ALA A 136 -1.18 -6.43 -4.07
N GLN A 137 -0.11 -6.49 -3.26
CA GLN A 137 -0.08 -5.83 -1.94
C GLN A 137 -0.27 -4.31 -2.06
N LYS A 138 0.37 -3.66 -3.03
CA LYS A 138 0.19 -2.22 -3.28
C LYS A 138 -1.22 -1.87 -3.71
N LYS A 139 -1.85 -2.68 -4.57
CA LYS A 139 -3.24 -2.49 -5.01
C LYS A 139 -4.22 -2.65 -3.85
N GLU A 140 -3.98 -3.61 -2.96
CA GLU A 140 -4.80 -3.84 -1.77
C GLU A 140 -4.73 -2.65 -0.81
N ILE A 141 -3.53 -2.14 -0.52
CA ILE A 141 -3.33 -0.91 0.28
C ILE A 141 -4.02 0.29 -0.36
N LEU A 142 -3.91 0.44 -1.68
CA LEU A 142 -4.60 1.51 -2.41
C LEU A 142 -6.12 1.36 -2.32
N SER A 143 -6.64 0.14 -2.37
CA SER A 143 -8.08 -0.15 -2.21
C SER A 143 -8.57 0.21 -0.81
N MET A 144 -7.80 -0.13 0.23
CA MET A 144 -8.07 0.28 1.62
C MET A 144 -8.07 1.80 1.76
N ALA A 145 -7.10 2.49 1.16
CA ALA A 145 -7.04 3.95 1.15
C ALA A 145 -8.24 4.59 0.44
N LYS A 146 -8.66 4.04 -0.71
CA LYS A 146 -9.88 4.48 -1.41
C LYS A 146 -11.13 4.29 -0.56
N SER A 147 -11.26 3.14 0.11
CA SER A 147 -12.40 2.83 0.99
C SER A 147 -12.45 3.77 2.19
N ALA A 148 -11.31 4.04 2.81
CA ALA A 148 -11.20 5.01 3.90
C ALA A 148 -11.54 6.45 3.45
N ALA A 149 -11.19 6.80 2.21
CA ALA A 149 -11.56 8.08 1.60
C ALA A 149 -13.07 8.16 1.27
N ALA A 150 -13.69 7.07 0.81
CA ALA A 150 -15.09 7.01 0.42
C ALA A 150 -16.05 7.06 1.63
N LEU A 151 -15.81 6.21 2.66
CA LEU A 151 -16.55 6.25 3.94
C LEU A 151 -16.53 7.64 4.58
N LYS A 152 -15.48 8.40 4.28
CA LYS A 152 -15.29 9.77 4.74
C LYS A 152 -16.07 10.79 3.91
N GLN A 153 -16.23 10.60 2.60
CA GLN A 153 -17.09 11.44 1.78
C GLN A 153 -18.56 11.28 2.19
N GLU A 154 -18.98 10.06 2.51
CA GLU A 154 -20.33 9.78 3.02
C GLU A 154 -20.59 10.45 4.37
N ARG A 155 -19.67 10.34 5.34
CA ARG A 155 -19.79 11.03 6.64
C ARG A 155 -19.77 12.55 6.56
N ARG A 156 -19.23 13.14 5.49
CA ARG A 156 -19.33 14.59 5.24
C ARG A 156 -20.73 14.94 4.74
N LYS A 157 -21.25 14.19 3.77
CA LYS A 157 -22.62 14.37 3.27
C LYS A 157 -23.67 14.19 4.37
N GLU A 158 -23.50 13.24 5.28
CA GLU A 158 -24.39 13.06 6.44
C GLU A 158 -24.33 14.21 7.46
N LYS A 159 -23.21 14.94 7.54
CA LYS A 159 -23.09 16.13 8.41
C LYS A 159 -23.62 17.40 7.76
N ASP A 160 -23.57 17.47 6.44
CA ASP A 160 -24.15 18.56 5.65
C ASP A 160 -25.68 18.36 5.45
N TYR A 161 -26.20 17.15 5.69
CA TYR A 161 -27.65 16.90 5.76
C TYR A 161 -28.17 17.36 7.13
N SER A 162 -28.54 18.63 7.24
CA SER A 162 -29.41 19.09 8.32
C SER A 162 -30.83 18.63 8.02
N PRO A 163 -31.50 17.84 8.89
CA PRO A 163 -32.92 17.53 8.73
C PRO A 163 -33.83 18.77 8.78
N GLU A 164 -33.26 19.95 9.03
CA GLU A 164 -33.97 21.23 9.02
C GLU A 164 -34.19 21.79 7.60
N ASP A 165 -33.51 21.28 6.56
CA ASP A 165 -33.73 21.70 5.17
C ASP A 165 -34.84 20.91 4.43
N ASP A 166 -35.47 19.92 5.07
CA ASP A 166 -36.59 19.13 4.51
C ASP A 166 -37.88 19.25 5.37
N THR A 167 -38.17 20.43 5.93
CA THR A 167 -39.48 20.65 6.58
C THR A 167 -40.40 21.68 5.95
N ASP A 168 -40.01 22.37 4.87
CA ASP A 168 -40.85 23.40 4.24
C ASP A 168 -41.21 23.19 2.76
N GLU A 169 -40.96 22.01 2.17
CA GLU A 169 -41.39 21.75 0.77
C GLU A 169 -42.08 20.38 0.54
N ILE A 170 -42.76 19.84 1.55
CA ILE A 170 -43.79 18.78 1.37
C ILE A 170 -45.11 19.21 2.02
N LEU A 171 -45.55 20.44 1.74
CA LEU A 171 -46.89 20.92 2.02
C LEU A 171 -47.30 21.90 0.92
N GLU A 172 -47.56 21.39 -0.28
CA GLU A 172 -48.53 21.95 -1.25
C GLU A 172 -48.35 21.33 -2.65
N THR A 173 -48.86 20.11 -2.85
CA THR A 173 -49.48 19.69 -4.14
C THR A 173 -50.08 18.29 -4.00
N SER A 174 -51.08 18.14 -3.14
CA SER A 174 -51.98 16.96 -3.14
C SER A 174 -53.39 17.30 -2.64
N LEU A 175 -53.86 18.53 -2.89
CA LEU A 175 -55.26 18.90 -2.72
C LEU A 175 -55.82 19.45 -4.04
N THR A 176 -55.97 18.57 -5.02
CA THR A 176 -56.99 18.69 -6.07
C THR A 176 -57.40 17.30 -6.54
N ILE A 177 -57.88 16.50 -5.59
CA ILE A 177 -58.91 15.50 -5.89
C ILE A 177 -60.10 15.88 -5.02
N ARG A 178 -61.12 16.45 -5.64
CA ARG A 178 -62.48 16.35 -5.14
C ARG A 178 -63.35 15.71 -6.22
N PRO A 179 -64.33 14.89 -5.80
CA PRO A 179 -65.20 14.10 -6.68
C PRO A 179 -66.14 14.95 -7.53
#